data_AF-A0A821NB69-F1
#
_entry.id   AF-A0A821NB69-F1
#
_cell.length_a   1.000
_cell.length_b   1.000
_cell.length_c   1.000
_cell.angle_alpha   90.00
_cell.angle_beta   90.00
_cell.angle_gamma   90.00
#
_symmetry.space_group_name_H-M   'P 1'
#
loop_
_entity.id
_entity.type
_entity.pdbx_description
1 polymer ?
#
loop_
_entity_poly.entity_id
_entity_poly.type
_entity_poly.pdbx_seq_one_letter_code
_entity_poly.pdbx_strand_id
1 'polypeptide(L)'
;MQEAVAGRIVSDPLMDQRGRLSIIFQNWFDCRVKHVFSGRAFVPAANVNVAVIQLIPLKRPLVEVSYDLLDKVTRVAFHTRNKKMETTMAALFQEETRDDDTRELLHRAHLKSDTMCLTLATEEFGQLAQIYGDIISRPRPIHEQLDQKINRNELTFELGETYVRPEKIKTKKKSKKDWDE
;
A
#
# COMPACT_ATOMS: atom_id res chain seq x y z
N MET A 1 2.07 25.07 -0.11
CA MET A 1 2.67 23.87 0.52
C MET A 1 4.18 24.01 0.53
N GLN A 2 4.92 23.22 1.32
CA GLN A 2 6.39 23.22 1.24
C GLN A 2 6.85 22.81 -0.18
N GLU A 3 7.89 23.46 -0.71
CA GLU A 3 8.41 23.21 -2.06
C GLU A 3 8.78 21.73 -2.29
N ALA A 4 9.41 21.07 -1.31
CA ALA A 4 9.77 19.65 -1.43
C ALA A 4 8.56 18.73 -1.61
N VAL A 5 7.44 19.03 -0.94
CA VAL A 5 6.20 18.24 -1.07
C VAL A 5 5.57 18.45 -2.44
N ALA A 6 5.56 19.69 -2.93
CA ALA A 6 5.12 20.01 -4.29
C ALA A 6 5.97 19.27 -5.34
N GLY A 7 7.29 19.28 -5.17
CA GLY A 7 8.23 18.58 -6.03
C GLY A 7 7.91 17.09 -6.13
N ARG A 8 7.60 16.43 -5.02
CA ARG A 8 7.18 15.01 -5.02
C ARG A 8 5.90 14.79 -5.82
N ILE A 9 4.90 15.66 -5.71
CA ILE A 9 3.62 15.49 -6.42
C ILE A 9 3.81 15.57 -7.94
N VAL A 10 4.66 16.48 -8.42
CA VAL A 10 4.85 16.72 -9.87
C VAL A 10 6.02 15.95 -10.47
N SER A 11 6.70 15.08 -9.72
CA SER A 11 7.89 14.37 -10.19
C SER A 11 7.57 13.33 -11.25
N ASP A 12 8.26 13.41 -12.38
CA ASP A 12 8.23 12.44 -13.47
C ASP A 12 9.05 11.18 -13.16
N PRO A 13 8.89 10.10 -13.95
CA PRO A 13 9.79 8.96 -13.89
C PRO A 13 11.27 9.32 -13.90
N LEU A 14 12.05 8.52 -13.18
CA LEU A 14 13.50 8.69 -12.98
C LEU A 14 13.92 9.91 -12.15
N MET A 15 13.00 10.81 -11.77
CA MET A 15 13.34 11.92 -10.88
C MET A 15 13.55 11.44 -9.45
N ASP A 16 14.55 12.01 -8.76
CA ASP A 16 14.88 11.61 -7.39
C ASP A 16 13.77 11.92 -6.37
N GLN A 17 13.04 13.01 -6.60
CA GLN A 17 11.90 13.41 -5.75
C GLN A 17 10.64 12.57 -6.02
N ARG A 18 10.67 11.65 -6.99
CA ARG A 18 9.53 10.80 -7.28
C ARG A 18 9.22 9.87 -6.12
N GLY A 19 7.94 9.73 -5.81
CA GLY A 19 7.48 8.97 -4.66
C GLY A 19 6.04 8.50 -4.82
N ARG A 20 5.53 7.92 -3.75
CA ARG A 20 4.12 7.51 -3.63
C ARG A 20 3.14 8.63 -4.00
N LEU A 21 3.41 9.86 -3.56
CA LEU A 21 2.57 11.02 -3.85
C LEU A 21 2.51 11.34 -5.34
N SER A 22 3.59 11.14 -6.09
CA SER A 22 3.62 11.36 -7.54
C SER A 22 2.55 10.50 -8.20
N ILE A 23 2.60 9.19 -7.95
CA ILE A 23 1.72 8.21 -8.58
C ILE A 23 0.26 8.44 -8.19
N ILE A 24 -0.01 8.64 -6.90
CA ILE A 24 -1.37 8.86 -6.42
C ILE A 24 -1.94 10.12 -7.06
N PHE A 25 -1.29 11.28 -6.95
CA PHE A 25 -1.87 12.52 -7.46
C PHE A 25 -1.97 12.52 -8.99
N GLN A 26 -0.93 12.07 -9.70
CA GLN A 26 -0.91 12.08 -11.16
C GLN A 26 -1.96 11.12 -11.76
N ASN A 27 -2.36 10.07 -11.04
CA ASN A 27 -3.43 9.18 -11.52
C ASN A 27 -4.77 9.90 -11.65
N TRP A 28 -5.10 10.87 -10.77
CA TRP A 28 -6.40 11.56 -10.80
C TRP A 28 -6.32 13.02 -11.27
N PHE A 29 -5.14 13.63 -11.27
CA PHE A 29 -4.97 15.06 -11.52
C PHE A 29 -3.81 15.34 -12.48
N ASP A 30 -4.00 16.31 -13.37
CA ASP A 30 -2.90 17.01 -14.01
C ASP A 30 -2.30 17.99 -13.00
N CYS A 31 -1.08 17.67 -12.55
CA CYS A 31 -0.40 18.32 -11.45
C CYS A 31 0.70 19.25 -11.95
N ARG A 32 0.62 20.55 -11.63
CA ARG A 32 1.61 21.53 -12.10
C ARG A 32 2.02 22.49 -10.98
N VAL A 33 3.32 22.79 -10.87
CA VAL A 33 3.78 23.90 -10.02
C VAL A 33 3.51 25.21 -10.75
N LYS A 34 2.81 26.14 -10.11
CA LYS A 34 2.49 27.47 -10.68
C LYS A 34 3.48 28.53 -10.24
N HIS A 35 3.86 28.49 -8.97
CA HIS A 35 4.75 29.47 -8.41
C HIS A 35 5.51 28.90 -7.21
N VAL A 36 6.72 29.39 -6.99
CA VAL A 36 7.52 29.11 -5.80
C VAL A 36 7.89 30.42 -5.14
N PHE A 37 7.50 30.58 -3.88
CA PHE A 37 7.78 31.74 -3.05
C PHE A 37 8.91 31.41 -2.07
N SER A 38 9.79 32.39 -1.83
CA SER A 38 10.76 32.31 -0.74
C SER A 38 10.04 32.23 0.60
N GLY A 39 10.52 31.39 1.52
CA GLY A 39 9.99 31.32 2.89
C GLY A 39 10.04 32.65 3.65
N ARG A 40 10.94 33.57 3.24
CA ARG A 40 11.06 34.92 3.81
C ARG A 40 9.90 35.86 3.45
N ALA A 41 9.07 35.51 2.46
CA ALA A 41 7.90 36.30 2.07
C ALA A 41 6.73 36.18 3.05
N PHE A 42 6.82 35.30 4.04
CA PHE A 42 5.78 35.03 5.04
C PHE A 42 6.14 35.65 6.40
N VAL A 43 5.13 35.89 7.24
CA VAL A 43 5.31 36.44 8.59
C VAL A 43 4.63 35.51 9.62
N PRO A 44 5.38 34.93 10.58
CA PRO A 44 6.84 34.96 10.68
C PRO A 44 7.52 34.24 9.49
N ALA A 45 8.78 34.57 9.22
CA ALA A 45 9.53 34.01 8.11
C ALA A 45 9.63 32.48 8.23
N ALA A 46 9.29 31.77 7.15
CA ALA A 46 9.39 30.32 7.10
C ALA A 46 10.81 29.88 6.75
N ASN A 47 11.25 28.75 7.32
CA ASN A 47 12.58 28.17 7.09
C ASN A 47 12.71 27.48 5.72
N VAL A 48 11.58 27.21 5.06
CA VAL A 48 11.53 26.50 3.78
C VAL A 48 10.70 27.30 2.78
N ASN A 49 11.04 27.15 1.50
CA ASN A 49 10.27 27.74 0.43
C ASN A 49 8.88 27.12 0.33
N VAL A 50 7.95 27.90 -0.20
CA VAL A 50 6.55 27.53 -0.35
C VAL A 50 6.19 27.49 -1.82
N ALA A 51 5.70 26.37 -2.30
CA ALA A 51 5.18 26.23 -3.65
C ALA A 51 3.64 26.29 -3.66
N VAL A 52 3.11 26.91 -4.71
CA VAL A 52 1.71 26.84 -5.11
C VAL A 52 1.60 25.87 -6.29
N ILE A 53 0.80 24.83 -6.10
CA ILE A 53 0.52 23.86 -7.16
C ILE A 53 -0.93 24.02 -7.62
N GLN A 54 -1.16 23.72 -8.89
CA GLN A 54 -2.47 23.53 -9.46
C GLN A 54 -2.69 22.04 -9.67
N LEU A 55 -3.83 21.55 -9.18
CA LEU A 55 -4.32 20.19 -9.42
C LEU A 55 -5.58 20.32 -10.26
N ILE A 56 -5.52 19.87 -11.52
CA ILE A 56 -6.68 19.88 -12.41
C ILE A 56 -7.22 18.45 -12.46
N PRO A 57 -8.44 18.17 -11.96
CA PRO A 57 -9.01 16.83 -12.04
C PRO A 57 -9.09 16.35 -13.48
N LEU A 58 -8.61 15.14 -13.72
CA LEU A 58 -8.78 14.49 -15.00
C LEU A 58 -10.24 14.05 -15.15
N LYS A 59 -10.74 14.00 -16.38
CA LYS A 59 -12.12 13.50 -16.66
C LYS A 59 -12.30 12.05 -16.23
N ARG A 60 -11.24 11.26 -16.33
CA ARG A 60 -11.08 9.89 -15.83
C ARG A 60 -9.67 9.75 -15.30
N PRO A 61 -9.43 8.92 -14.27
CA PRO A 61 -8.07 8.65 -13.86
C PRO A 61 -7.26 8.03 -15.00
N LEU A 62 -5.93 8.14 -14.95
CA LEU A 62 -5.03 7.50 -15.92
C LEU A 62 -5.28 5.99 -15.98
N VAL A 63 -5.52 5.38 -14.81
CA VAL A 63 -5.98 3.99 -14.68
C VAL A 63 -7.16 3.91 -13.70
N GLU A 64 -8.22 3.23 -14.14
CA GLU A 64 -9.42 2.97 -13.32
C GLU A 64 -9.13 1.89 -12.27
N VAL A 65 -8.56 2.30 -11.14
CA VAL A 65 -8.25 1.42 -10.01
C VAL A 65 -8.74 2.04 -8.71
N SER A 66 -9.10 1.20 -7.73
CA SER A 66 -9.47 1.69 -6.41
C SER A 66 -8.26 2.35 -5.72
N TYR A 67 -8.54 3.41 -4.97
CA TYR A 67 -7.51 4.15 -4.24
C TYR A 67 -6.73 3.22 -3.29
N ASP A 68 -7.42 2.33 -2.57
CA ASP A 68 -6.81 1.45 -1.58
C ASP A 68 -5.80 0.47 -2.21
N LEU A 69 -6.10 -0.06 -3.40
CA LEU A 69 -5.18 -0.93 -4.13
C LEU A 69 -3.96 -0.15 -4.61
N LEU A 70 -4.17 1.03 -5.19
CA LEU A 70 -3.06 1.87 -5.67
C LEU A 70 -2.17 2.34 -4.51
N ASP A 71 -2.75 2.80 -3.39
CA ASP A 71 -1.97 3.20 -2.21
C ASP A 71 -1.19 2.02 -1.65
N LYS A 72 -1.78 0.82 -1.58
CA LYS A 72 -1.09 -0.36 -1.07
C LYS A 72 0.11 -0.74 -1.94
N VAL A 73 -0.08 -0.84 -3.26
CA VAL A 73 1.01 -1.20 -4.19
C VAL A 73 2.10 -0.14 -4.19
N THR A 74 1.74 1.14 -4.29
CA THR A 74 2.72 2.24 -4.32
C THR A 74 3.45 2.40 -2.99
N ARG A 75 2.78 2.16 -1.86
CA ARG A 75 3.42 2.15 -0.53
C ARG A 75 4.52 1.09 -0.45
N VAL A 76 4.25 -0.12 -0.92
CA VAL A 76 5.27 -1.20 -0.95
C VAL A 76 6.38 -0.85 -1.95
N ALA A 77 6.03 -0.40 -3.15
CA ALA A 77 6.98 -0.02 -4.18
C ALA A 77 8.02 1.00 -3.71
N PHE A 78 7.55 2.09 -3.10
CA PHE A 78 8.42 3.17 -2.65
C PHE A 78 9.05 2.93 -1.27
N HIS A 79 8.62 1.90 -0.53
CA HIS A 79 9.31 1.48 0.70
C HIS A 79 10.70 0.92 0.38
N THR A 80 10.81 0.12 -0.69
CA THR A 80 12.07 -0.46 -1.18
C THR A 80 12.48 0.11 -2.53
N ARG A 81 12.49 1.46 -2.65
CA ARG A 81 12.65 2.16 -3.94
C ARG A 81 13.89 1.79 -4.78
N ASN A 82 14.97 1.33 -4.14
CA ASN A 82 16.25 0.98 -4.76
C ASN A 82 16.40 -0.54 -5.02
N LYS A 83 15.32 -1.32 -4.85
CA LYS A 83 15.31 -2.77 -5.10
C LYS A 83 14.55 -3.07 -6.39
N LYS A 84 14.86 -4.25 -6.95
CA LYS A 84 14.15 -4.81 -8.09
C LYS A 84 12.67 -4.96 -7.78
N MET A 85 11.82 -4.82 -8.80
CA MET A 85 10.37 -4.93 -8.66
C MET A 85 9.94 -6.32 -8.20
N GLU A 86 10.66 -7.38 -8.59
CA GLU A 86 10.40 -8.74 -8.09
C GLU A 86 10.49 -8.82 -6.56
N THR A 87 11.61 -8.40 -5.97
CA THR A 87 11.78 -8.38 -4.50
C THR A 87 10.76 -7.47 -3.82
N THR A 88 10.41 -6.37 -4.47
CA THR A 88 9.52 -5.38 -3.88
C THR A 88 8.06 -5.85 -3.89
N MET A 89 7.58 -6.39 -5.01
CA MET A 89 6.21 -6.88 -5.17
C MET A 89 5.96 -8.17 -4.38
N ALA A 90 7.00 -8.98 -4.13
CA ALA A 90 6.92 -10.15 -3.26
C ALA A 90 6.42 -9.83 -1.84
N ALA A 91 6.62 -8.60 -1.35
CA ALA A 91 6.10 -8.16 -0.05
C ALA A 91 4.56 -7.94 -0.03
N LEU A 92 3.88 -7.96 -1.18
CA LEU A 92 2.42 -7.85 -1.27
C LEU A 92 1.68 -9.16 -0.99
N PHE A 93 2.40 -10.28 -1.06
CA PHE A 93 1.84 -11.62 -1.03
C PHE A 93 2.26 -12.41 0.22
N GLN A 94 1.42 -13.38 0.59
CA GLN A 94 1.68 -14.31 1.68
C GLN A 94 2.86 -15.22 1.34
N GLU A 95 3.53 -15.78 2.34
CA GLU A 95 4.79 -16.51 2.17
C GLU A 95 4.61 -17.74 1.27
N GLU A 96 3.45 -18.40 1.37
CA GLU A 96 3.10 -19.64 0.69
C GLU A 96 2.95 -19.47 -0.81
N THR A 97 2.43 -18.32 -1.25
CA THR A 97 2.13 -18.04 -2.67
C THR A 97 3.00 -16.95 -3.25
N ARG A 98 3.98 -16.46 -2.47
CA ARG A 98 4.77 -15.27 -2.77
C ARG A 98 5.38 -15.32 -4.16
N ASP A 99 6.12 -16.37 -4.45
CA ASP A 99 6.94 -16.44 -5.66
C ASP A 99 6.07 -16.60 -6.91
N ASP A 100 5.04 -17.45 -6.84
CA ASP A 100 4.12 -17.68 -7.94
C ASP A 100 3.25 -16.46 -8.24
N ASP A 101 2.67 -15.83 -7.22
CA ASP A 101 1.84 -14.63 -7.39
C ASP A 101 2.67 -13.44 -7.88
N THR A 102 3.90 -13.28 -7.39
CA THR A 102 4.79 -12.19 -7.82
C THR A 102 5.16 -12.35 -9.28
N ARG A 103 5.52 -13.58 -9.69
CA ARG A 103 5.84 -13.90 -11.07
C ARG A 103 4.64 -13.70 -11.98
N GLU A 104 3.45 -14.12 -11.56
CA GLU A 104 2.20 -13.88 -12.29
C GLU A 104 1.91 -12.38 -12.43
N LEU A 105 2.02 -11.61 -11.34
CA LEU A 105 1.81 -10.17 -11.32
C LEU A 105 2.72 -9.45 -12.32
N LEU A 106 4.04 -9.70 -12.25
CA LEU A 106 5.01 -9.07 -13.15
C LEU A 106 4.82 -9.50 -14.60
N HIS A 107 4.53 -10.78 -14.83
CA HIS A 107 4.28 -11.30 -16.18
C HIS A 107 3.03 -10.64 -16.81
N ARG A 108 1.92 -10.56 -16.07
CA ARG A 108 0.68 -9.90 -16.52
C ARG A 108 0.85 -8.39 -16.71
N ALA A 109 1.71 -7.76 -15.92
CA ALA A 109 2.05 -6.34 -16.07
C ALA A 109 3.09 -6.07 -17.16
N HIS A 110 3.59 -7.11 -17.86
CA HIS A 110 4.65 -7.01 -18.86
C HIS A 110 5.96 -6.38 -18.33
N LEU A 111 6.24 -6.55 -17.04
CA LEU A 111 7.42 -6.00 -16.39
C LEU A 111 8.53 -7.05 -16.28
N LYS A 112 9.77 -6.62 -16.52
CA LYS A 112 10.95 -7.45 -16.25
C LYS A 112 11.22 -7.49 -14.75
N SER A 113 11.76 -8.62 -14.27
CA SER A 113 12.08 -8.81 -12.85
C SER A 113 13.12 -7.82 -12.32
N ASP A 114 14.01 -7.33 -13.18
CA ASP A 114 15.08 -6.38 -12.85
C ASP A 114 14.69 -4.90 -12.91
N THR A 115 13.45 -4.61 -13.33
CA THR A 115 12.92 -3.25 -13.39
C THR A 115 12.97 -2.59 -12.01
N MET A 116 13.27 -1.30 -11.96
CA MET A 116 13.37 -0.52 -10.71
C MET A 116 12.15 0.37 -10.53
N CYS A 117 11.70 0.54 -9.28
CA CYS A 117 10.51 1.34 -8.95
C CYS A 117 10.47 2.73 -9.62
N LEU A 118 11.59 3.44 -9.68
CA LEU A 118 11.65 4.81 -10.22
C LEU A 118 11.44 4.90 -11.74
N THR A 119 11.62 3.80 -12.48
CA THR A 119 11.49 3.78 -13.93
C THR A 119 10.03 3.67 -14.38
N LEU A 120 9.15 3.12 -13.55
CA LEU A 120 7.77 2.77 -13.94
C LEU A 120 6.86 3.99 -14.07
N ALA A 121 6.13 4.16 -15.16
CA ALA A 121 5.11 5.19 -15.31
C ALA A 121 3.94 5.02 -14.33
N THR A 122 3.13 6.08 -14.17
CA THR A 122 1.97 6.07 -13.26
C THR A 122 0.92 5.04 -13.71
N GLU A 123 0.79 4.86 -15.02
CA GLU A 123 -0.08 3.88 -15.66
C GLU A 123 0.34 2.44 -15.31
N GLU A 124 1.64 2.15 -15.31
CA GLU A 124 2.16 0.83 -14.96
C GLU A 124 1.88 0.49 -13.48
N PHE A 125 1.95 1.48 -12.58
CA PHE A 125 1.52 1.30 -11.20
C PHE A 125 0.00 1.04 -11.07
N GLY A 126 -0.81 1.73 -11.88
CA GLY A 126 -2.25 1.48 -11.95
C GLY A 126 -2.55 0.05 -12.39
N GLN A 127 -1.88 -0.42 -13.44
CA GLN A 127 -2.02 -1.79 -13.96
C GLN A 127 -1.59 -2.83 -12.91
N LEU A 128 -0.45 -2.61 -12.24
CA LEU A 128 0.00 -3.47 -11.13
C LEU A 128 -1.05 -3.56 -10.02
N ALA A 129 -1.68 -2.44 -9.67
CA ALA A 129 -2.72 -2.42 -8.64
C ALA A 129 -4.00 -3.15 -9.07
N GLN A 130 -4.42 -3.04 -10.33
CA GLN A 130 -5.54 -3.81 -10.88
C GLN A 130 -5.26 -5.31 -10.86
N ILE A 131 -4.11 -5.73 -11.42
CA ILE A 131 -3.71 -7.13 -11.48
C ILE A 131 -3.56 -7.72 -10.07
N TYR A 132 -2.97 -6.95 -9.15
CA TYR A 132 -2.89 -7.35 -7.75
C TYR A 132 -4.29 -7.58 -7.15
N GLY A 133 -5.23 -6.67 -7.40
CA GLY A 133 -6.64 -6.81 -7.02
C GLY A 133 -7.26 -8.11 -7.54
N ASP A 134 -7.03 -8.43 -8.82
CA ASP A 134 -7.52 -9.67 -9.43
C ASP A 134 -6.93 -10.90 -8.73
N ILE A 135 -5.61 -10.92 -8.51
CA ILE A 135 -4.90 -12.06 -7.89
C ILE A 135 -5.39 -12.31 -6.47
N ILE A 136 -5.67 -11.27 -5.68
CA ILE A 136 -6.17 -11.46 -4.31
C ILE A 136 -7.67 -11.76 -4.25
N SER A 137 -8.43 -11.39 -5.29
CA SER A 137 -9.88 -11.65 -5.34
C SER A 137 -10.23 -13.07 -5.77
N ARG A 138 -9.28 -13.80 -6.36
CA ARG A 138 -9.51 -15.17 -6.82
C ARG A 138 -9.79 -16.11 -5.64
N PRO A 139 -10.81 -16.97 -5.74
CA PRO A 139 -11.01 -18.04 -4.76
C PRO A 139 -9.80 -18.96 -4.84
N ARG A 140 -8.96 -18.97 -3.81
CA ARG A 140 -7.90 -19.97 -3.72
C ARG A 140 -8.50 -21.26 -3.21
N PRO A 141 -8.09 -22.42 -3.74
CA PRO A 141 -8.32 -23.68 -3.05
C PRO A 141 -7.80 -23.47 -1.63
N ILE A 142 -8.64 -23.74 -0.63
CA ILE A 142 -8.21 -23.81 0.75
C ILE A 142 -7.15 -24.91 0.76
N HIS A 143 -5.87 -24.55 0.69
CA HIS A 143 -4.86 -25.43 1.19
C HIS A 143 -5.13 -25.45 2.70
N GLU A 144 -5.79 -26.53 3.12
CA GLU A 144 -5.80 -27.00 4.49
C GLU A 144 -4.43 -26.70 5.08
N GLN A 145 -4.39 -25.89 6.15
CA GLN A 145 -3.19 -25.36 6.82
C GLN A 145 -2.71 -24.02 6.25
N LEU A 146 -3.17 -22.88 6.82
CA LEU A 146 -2.33 -21.76 7.29
C LEU A 146 -3.10 -20.56 7.89
N ASP A 147 -4.18 -20.82 8.64
CA ASP A 147 -4.75 -19.86 9.61
C ASP A 147 -4.38 -20.24 11.07
N GLN A 148 -3.22 -20.86 11.29
CA GLN A 148 -2.78 -21.26 12.65
C GLN A 148 -2.26 -20.10 13.53
N LYS A 149 -2.30 -18.86 13.05
CA LYS A 149 -1.93 -17.68 13.85
C LYS A 149 -3.07 -16.68 14.04
N ILE A 150 -4.31 -17.16 14.07
CA ILE A 150 -5.35 -16.37 14.69
C ILE A 150 -5.28 -16.58 16.22
N ASN A 151 -5.20 -15.44 16.90
CA ASN A 151 -4.92 -15.23 18.33
C ASN A 151 -5.48 -16.31 19.27
N ARG A 152 -4.64 -16.84 20.16
CA ARG A 152 -4.88 -17.99 21.07
C ARG A 152 -6.05 -17.84 22.06
N ASN A 153 -6.81 -16.75 21.99
CA ASN A 153 -7.77 -16.37 23.01
C ASN A 153 -9.21 -16.21 22.57
N GLU A 154 -9.61 -16.34 21.29
CA GLU A 154 -11.04 -16.47 20.92
C GLU A 154 -11.19 -16.51 19.38
N LEU A 155 -11.50 -17.67 18.80
CA LEU A 155 -12.22 -17.76 17.52
C LEU A 155 -13.10 -19.01 17.48
N THR A 156 -14.41 -18.79 17.43
CA THR A 156 -15.36 -19.76 16.90
C THR A 156 -15.90 -19.23 15.59
N PHE A 157 -15.98 -20.10 14.58
CA PHE A 157 -16.84 -19.91 13.42
C PHE A 157 -17.39 -21.27 12.99
N GLU A 158 -18.69 -21.46 13.12
CA GLU A 158 -19.42 -22.37 12.23
C GLU A 158 -20.30 -21.50 11.32
N LEU A 159 -20.28 -21.80 10.02
CA LEU A 159 -21.07 -21.10 9.03
C LEU A 159 -22.56 -21.20 9.39
N GLY A 160 -23.17 -20.09 9.79
CA GLY A 160 -24.62 -19.94 9.66
C GLY A 160 -25.42 -19.32 10.81
N GLU A 161 -24.86 -18.94 11.96
CA GLU A 161 -25.67 -18.30 13.03
C GLU A 161 -25.05 -17.01 13.58
N THR A 162 -25.87 -15.96 13.73
CA THR A 162 -25.45 -14.68 14.33
C THR A 162 -25.15 -14.86 15.81
N TYR A 163 -23.93 -14.51 16.21
CA TYR A 163 -23.45 -14.62 17.58
C TYR A 163 -24.17 -13.63 18.54
N VAL A 164 -24.82 -14.17 19.58
CA VAL A 164 -25.29 -13.41 20.75
C VAL A 164 -24.36 -13.72 21.94
N ARG A 165 -23.79 -12.68 22.53
CA ARG A 165 -22.79 -12.76 23.61
C ARG A 165 -23.42 -13.31 24.91
N PRO A 166 -22.94 -14.44 25.49
CA PRO A 166 -23.44 -14.88 26.79
C PRO A 166 -22.82 -14.03 27.92
N GLU A 167 -23.63 -13.68 28.91
CA GLU A 167 -23.19 -12.90 30.08
C GLU A 167 -22.21 -13.70 30.96
N LYS A 168 -21.17 -13.00 31.43
CA LYS A 168 -20.01 -13.58 32.11
C LYS A 168 -20.39 -14.27 33.42
N ILE A 169 -20.25 -15.60 33.48
CA ILE A 169 -20.23 -16.34 34.75
C ILE A 169 -18.84 -16.19 35.37
N LYS A 170 -18.76 -15.56 36.55
CA LYS A 170 -17.52 -15.38 37.32
C LYS A 170 -17.21 -16.65 38.12
N THR A 171 -16.04 -17.26 37.90
CA THR A 171 -15.50 -18.29 38.81
C THR A 171 -14.05 -18.01 39.22
N LYS A 172 -13.79 -18.23 40.51
CA LYS A 172 -12.62 -17.79 41.30
C LYS A 172 -11.34 -18.57 40.94
N LYS A 173 -10.20 -17.87 40.84
CA LYS A 173 -8.85 -18.46 40.72
C LYS A 173 -8.44 -19.16 42.02
N LYS A 174 -7.94 -20.41 41.94
CA LYS A 174 -7.18 -21.06 43.02
C LYS A 174 -5.68 -20.71 42.91
N SER A 175 -5.06 -20.55 44.08
CA SER A 175 -3.67 -20.10 44.29
C SER A 175 -2.67 -21.26 44.28
N LYS A 176 -1.40 -20.91 44.03
CA LYS A 176 -0.25 -21.73 43.65
C LYS A 176 0.46 -22.35 44.89
N LYS A 177 -0.21 -23.22 45.65
CA LYS A 177 0.38 -23.83 46.87
C LYS A 177 0.19 -25.34 47.06
N ASP A 178 -0.24 -26.09 46.04
CA ASP A 178 -0.61 -27.52 46.19
C ASP A 178 0.23 -28.46 45.29
N TRP A 179 1.58 -28.31 45.24
CA TRP A 179 2.43 -29.16 44.38
C TRP A 179 3.59 -29.88 45.09
N ASP A 180 3.61 -29.96 46.42
CA ASP A 180 4.56 -30.83 47.13
C ASP A 180 3.79 -31.76 48.09
N GLU A 181 3.58 -33.00 47.65
CA GLU A 181 3.66 -34.27 48.42
C GLU A 181 3.49 -35.48 47.49
#